data_AF-A0A8X6PND7-F1
#
_entry.id   AF-A0A8X6PND7-F1
#
_cell.length_a   1.000
_cell.length_b   1.000
_cell.length_c   1.000
_cell.angle_alpha   90.00
_cell.angle_beta   90.00
_cell.angle_gamma   90.00
#
_symmetry.space_group_name_H-M   'P 1'
#
loop_
_entity.id
_entity.type
_entity.pdbx_description
1 polymer ?
#
loop_
_entity_poly.entity_id
_entity_poly.type
_entity_poly.pdbx_seq_one_letter_code
_entity_poly.pdbx_strand_id
1 'polypeptide(L)'
;MNSQPAPPCFVLPVQYQEFVNVAEALGYTSQWLLKPLTAVSGPRLVDIFSPVGQAEIDEFSRRRAVAQQMVNNPFTVFGQPVSIRLYVLVTSMLPLRAYVHSQGIVYHRYNESKNFKK
;
A
#
# COMPACT_ATOMS: atom_id res chain seq x y z
N MET A 1 -13.44 15.09 12.67
CA MET A 1 -12.96 13.70 12.55
C MET A 1 -11.59 13.74 11.89
N ASN A 2 -10.52 13.51 12.64
CA ASN A 2 -9.16 13.46 12.08
C ASN A 2 -8.98 12.13 11.35
N SER A 3 -9.39 12.06 10.09
CA SER A 3 -9.04 10.93 9.23
C SER A 3 -7.56 11.01 8.91
N GLN A 4 -6.76 10.01 9.31
CA GLN A 4 -5.39 9.91 8.83
C GLN A 4 -5.41 9.85 7.29
N PRO A 5 -4.59 10.67 6.61
CA PRO A 5 -4.62 10.78 5.15
C PRO A 5 -4.00 9.56 4.43
N ALA A 6 -3.29 8.71 5.18
CA ALA A 6 -2.65 7.51 4.66
C ALA A 6 -3.08 6.26 5.46
N PRO A 7 -3.20 5.10 4.80
CA PRO A 7 -3.49 3.86 5.51
C PRO A 7 -2.29 3.44 6.37
N PRO A 8 -2.52 2.66 7.46
CA PRO A 8 -1.46 2.08 8.27
C PRO A 8 -0.43 1.31 7.44
N CYS A 9 0.84 1.54 7.75
CA CYS A 9 1.98 0.89 7.09
C CYS A 9 3.02 0.47 8.14
N PHE A 10 3.64 -0.69 7.95
CA PHE A 10 4.68 -1.23 8.81
C PHE A 10 5.93 -1.55 7.99
N VAL A 11 7.08 -1.13 8.49
CA VAL A 11 8.39 -1.38 7.87
C VAL A 11 8.93 -2.72 8.36
N LEU A 12 9.02 -3.69 7.46
CA LEU A 12 9.55 -5.02 7.75
C LEU A 12 11.06 -5.09 7.46
N PRO A 13 11.85 -5.82 8.27
CA PRO A 13 11.42 -6.67 9.40
C PRO A 13 11.26 -5.92 10.74
N VAL A 14 11.62 -4.63 10.81
CA VAL A 14 11.72 -3.86 12.07
C VAL A 14 10.41 -3.85 12.87
N GLN A 15 9.27 -3.72 12.18
CA GLN A 15 7.94 -3.66 12.78
C GLN A 15 7.12 -4.94 12.53
N TYR A 16 7.79 -6.09 12.33
CA TYR A 16 7.11 -7.35 12.01
C TYR A 16 6.09 -7.75 13.07
N GLN A 17 6.48 -7.77 14.35
CA GLN A 17 5.57 -8.17 15.43
C GLN A 17 4.42 -7.18 15.60
N GLU A 18 4.68 -5.88 15.43
CA GLU A 18 3.65 -4.84 15.48
C GLU A 18 2.62 -5.05 14.36
N PHE A 19 3.09 -5.33 13.15
CA PHE A 19 2.26 -5.67 12.01
C PHE A 19 1.37 -6.90 12.32
N VAL A 20 1.94 -8.02 12.76
CA VAL A 20 1.18 -9.25 13.06
C VAL A 20 0.11 -8.98 14.10
N ASN A 21 0.46 -8.31 15.21
CA ASN A 21 -0.49 -8.00 16.28
C ASN A 21 -1.67 -7.15 15.78
N VAL A 22 -1.41 -6.12 14.98
CA VAL A 22 -2.46 -5.24 14.43
C VAL A 22 -3.30 -6.00 13.41
N ALA A 23 -2.67 -6.81 12.57
CA ALA A 23 -3.34 -7.56 11.52
C ALA A 23 -4.26 -8.64 12.10
N GLU A 24 -3.82 -9.35 13.15
CA GLU A 24 -4.64 -10.28 13.93
C GLU A 24 -5.80 -9.58 14.63
N ALA A 25 -5.56 -8.43 15.28
CA ALA A 25 -6.60 -7.66 15.98
C ALA A 25 -7.72 -7.15 15.04
N LEU A 26 -7.37 -6.81 13.80
CA LEU A 26 -8.34 -6.39 12.78
C LEU A 26 -9.09 -7.57 12.15
N GLY A 27 -8.56 -8.79 12.24
CA GLY A 27 -9.22 -9.98 11.73
C GLY A 27 -9.44 -9.96 10.21
N TYR A 28 -10.37 -10.79 9.76
CA TYR A 28 -10.78 -10.95 8.34
C TYR A 28 -11.34 -9.68 7.68
N THR A 29 -11.54 -8.60 8.43
CA THR A 29 -12.00 -7.31 7.90
C THR A 29 -10.89 -6.52 7.22
N SER A 30 -9.63 -6.95 7.39
CA SER A 30 -8.45 -6.29 6.84
C SER A 30 -7.77 -7.13 5.76
N GLN A 31 -7.38 -6.47 4.67
CA GLN A 31 -6.49 -7.02 3.67
C GLN A 31 -5.18 -6.24 3.67
N TRP A 32 -4.08 -6.91 3.35
CA TRP A 32 -2.75 -6.32 3.41
C TRP A 32 -2.05 -6.40 2.07
N LEU A 33 -1.40 -5.31 1.69
CA LEU A 33 -0.58 -5.18 0.49
C LEU A 33 0.89 -5.21 0.91
N LEU A 34 1.58 -6.31 0.58
CA LEU A 34 3.02 -6.41 0.76
C LEU A 34 3.75 -5.80 -0.42
N LYS A 35 4.71 -4.92 -0.12
CA LYS A 35 5.57 -4.23 -1.09
C LYS A 35 7.04 -4.57 -0.81
N PRO A 36 7.58 -5.61 -1.45
CA PRO A 36 8.98 -5.97 -1.29
C PRO A 36 9.88 -4.84 -1.80
N LEU A 37 11.05 -4.66 -1.19
CA LEU A 37 12.02 -3.64 -1.65
C LEU A 37 12.56 -3.96 -3.05
N THR A 38 12.62 -5.23 -3.40
CA THR A 38 13.16 -5.71 -4.68
C THR A 38 12.11 -5.64 -5.79
N ALA A 39 12.46 -4.97 -6.90
CA ALA A 39 11.57 -4.78 -8.07
C ALA A 39 11.15 -6.08 -8.80
N VAL A 40 11.76 -7.21 -8.47
CA VAL A 40 11.49 -8.52 -9.11
C VAL A 40 10.06 -9.00 -8.83
N SER A 41 9.50 -8.65 -7.67
CA SER A 41 8.12 -8.95 -7.31
C SER A 41 7.40 -7.63 -7.00
N GLY A 42 6.38 -7.30 -7.79
CA GLY A 42 5.54 -6.14 -7.54
C GLY A 42 4.73 -6.26 -6.23
N PRO A 43 3.95 -5.22 -5.88
CA PRO A 43 3.03 -5.27 -4.75
C PRO A 43 2.06 -6.45 -4.86
N ARG A 44 1.88 -7.20 -3.77
CA ARG A 44 1.00 -8.37 -3.71
C ARG A 44 0.02 -8.30 -2.54
N LEU A 45 -1.23 -8.66 -2.80
CA LEU A 45 -2.23 -8.81 -1.73
C LEU A 45 -1.94 -10.10 -0.98
N VAL A 46 -2.05 -10.04 0.34
CA VAL A 46 -1.81 -11.17 1.22
C VAL A 46 -2.97 -11.32 2.19
N ASP A 47 -3.45 -12.56 2.28
CA ASP A 47 -4.39 -13.00 3.30
C ASP A 47 -3.62 -13.65 4.45
N ILE A 48 -3.45 -12.90 5.53
CA ILE A 48 -2.69 -13.29 6.72
C ILE A 48 -3.30 -14.49 7.47
N PHE A 49 -4.57 -14.83 7.19
CA PHE A 49 -5.27 -15.96 7.81
C PHE A 49 -5.22 -17.22 6.97
N SER A 50 -4.69 -17.13 5.75
CA SER A 50 -4.43 -18.29 4.89
C SER A 50 -3.05 -18.89 5.19
N PRO A 51 -2.88 -20.23 5.11
CA PRO A 51 -1.56 -20.85 5.30
C PRO A 51 -0.50 -20.32 4.31
N VAL A 52 -0.92 -19.99 3.09
CA VAL A 52 -0.04 -19.42 2.06
C VAL A 52 0.40 -18.01 2.45
N GLY A 53 -0.53 -17.15 2.88
CA GLY A 53 -0.20 -15.79 3.28
C GLY A 53 0.64 -15.71 4.55
N GLN A 54 0.44 -16.62 5.51
CA GLN A 54 1.31 -16.75 6.69
C GLN A 54 2.75 -17.06 6.27
N ALA A 55 2.96 -18.05 5.41
CA ALA A 55 4.29 -18.38 4.89
C ALA A 55 4.92 -17.20 4.11
N GLU A 56 4.13 -16.45 3.33
CA GLU A 56 4.61 -15.25 2.64
C GLU A 56 5.03 -14.13 3.60
N ILE A 57 4.30 -13.94 4.70
CA ILE A 57 4.61 -12.93 5.72
C ILE A 57 5.85 -13.32 6.50
N ASP A 58 5.95 -14.60 6.91
CA ASP A 58 7.09 -15.14 7.66
C ASP A 58 8.40 -14.94 6.89
N GLU A 59 8.38 -14.98 5.56
CA GLU A 59 9.52 -14.65 4.70
C GLU A 59 10.09 -13.24 4.97
N PHE A 60 9.21 -12.28 5.30
CA PHE A 60 9.56 -10.89 5.62
C PHE A 60 9.86 -10.64 7.10
N SER A 61 9.86 -11.67 7.95
CA SER A 61 10.46 -11.58 9.29
C SER A 61 11.96 -11.25 9.24
N ARG A 62 12.61 -11.49 8.09
CA ARG A 62 14.05 -11.21 7.85
C ARG A 62 14.33 -10.41 6.59
N ARG A 63 13.33 -10.21 5.72
CA ARG A 63 13.47 -9.47 4.45
C ARG A 63 12.81 -8.10 4.53
N ARG A 64 13.33 -7.16 3.73
CA ARG A 64 12.81 -5.78 3.68
C ARG A 64 11.56 -5.66 2.82
N ALA A 65 10.49 -5.16 3.41
CA ALA A 65 9.24 -4.84 2.73
C ALA A 65 8.47 -3.75 3.51
N VAL A 66 7.42 -3.23 2.88
CA VAL A 66 6.37 -2.47 3.56
C VAL A 66 5.09 -3.29 3.52
N ALA A 67 4.51 -3.56 4.69
CA ALA A 67 3.15 -4.08 4.80
C ALA A 67 2.20 -2.89 4.96
N GLN A 68 1.26 -2.75 4.03
CA GLN A 68 0.30 -1.64 4.03
C GLN A 68 -1.13 -2.18 4.10
N GLN A 69 -1.96 -1.65 4.98
CA GLN A 69 -3.38 -1.99 4.99
C GLN A 69 -4.04 -1.52 3.68
N MET A 70 -4.83 -2.39 3.05
CA MET A 70 -5.56 -2.00 1.84
C MET A 70 -6.62 -0.94 2.18
N VAL A 71 -6.80 0.01 1.28
CA VAL A 71 -7.80 1.06 1.41
C VAL A 71 -9.17 0.50 1.03
N ASN A 72 -10.02 0.30 2.04
CA ASN A 72 -11.39 -0.14 1.83
C ASN A 72 -12.19 0.91 1.03
N ASN A 73 -13.15 0.45 0.22
CA ASN A 73 -14.05 1.29 -0.58
C ASN A 73 -13.31 2.30 -1.48
N PRO A 74 -12.46 1.84 -2.42
CA PRO A 74 -11.76 2.73 -3.32
C PRO A 74 -12.74 3.56 -4.15
N PHE A 75 -12.37 4.81 -4.46
CA PHE A 75 -13.13 5.62 -5.40
C PHE A 75 -13.13 4.96 -6.78
N THR A 76 -14.32 4.76 -7.34
CA THR A 76 -14.52 4.10 -8.63
C THR A 76 -15.05 5.07 -9.67
N VAL A 77 -14.62 4.87 -10.91
CA VAL A 77 -15.15 5.55 -12.10
C VAL A 77 -15.62 4.46 -13.05
N PHE A 78 -16.91 4.48 -13.40
CA PHE A 78 -17.58 3.41 -14.16
C PHE A 78 -17.39 2.02 -13.54
N GLY A 79 -17.44 1.93 -12.21
CA GLY A 79 -17.32 0.67 -11.48
C GLY A 79 -15.89 0.11 -11.39
N GLN A 80 -14.87 0.86 -11.84
CA GLN A 80 -13.47 0.45 -11.74
C GLN A 80 -12.69 1.37 -10.80
N PRO A 81 -11.88 0.84 -9.87
CA PRO A 81 -11.06 1.68 -8.99
C PRO A 81 -10.01 2.43 -9.80
N VAL A 82 -9.75 3.67 -9.41
CA VAL A 82 -8.75 4.53 -10.08
C VAL A 82 -7.59 4.87 -9.16
N SER A 83 -6.44 5.18 -9.74
CA SER A 83 -5.32 5.85 -9.06
C SER A 83 -5.00 7.15 -9.78
N ILE A 84 -4.62 8.18 -9.02
CA ILE A 84 -4.31 9.50 -9.56
C ILE A 84 -2.80 9.71 -9.48
N ARG A 85 -2.21 10.23 -10.56
CA ARG A 85 -0.84 10.73 -10.58
C ARG A 85 -0.86 12.24 -10.63
N LEU A 86 -0.43 12.84 -9.52
CA LEU A 86 -0.21 14.27 -9.40
C LEU A 86 1.25 14.60 -9.68
N TYR A 87 1.50 15.76 -10.28
CA TYR A 87 2.84 16.26 -10.52
C TYR A 87 3.13 17.40 -9.56
N VAL A 88 4.23 17.28 -8.82
CA VAL A 88 4.66 18.28 -7.84
C VAL A 88 6.07 18.76 -8.22
N LEU A 89 6.23 20.07 -8.44
CA LEU A 89 7.52 20.71 -8.67
C LEU A 89 8.03 21.28 -7.34
N VAL A 90 9.14 20.75 -6.85
CA VAL A 90 9.86 21.31 -5.69
C VAL A 90 10.99 22.20 -6.20
N THR A 91 10.94 23.49 -5.88
CA THR A 91 11.90 24.50 -6.35
C THR A 91 12.92 24.91 -5.29
N SER A 92 12.61 24.69 -4.02
CA SER A 92 13.50 24.98 -2.92
C SER A 92 13.15 24.09 -1.73
N MET A 93 14.17 23.67 -0.99
CA MET A 93 14.00 22.92 0.27
C MET A 93 14.12 23.83 1.48
N LEU A 94 14.81 24.96 1.35
CA LEU A 94 15.11 25.91 2.42
C LEU A 94 15.10 27.35 1.86
N PRO A 95 13.97 28.09 1.94
CA PRO A 95 12.68 27.65 2.47
C PRO A 95 11.99 26.64 1.54
N LEU A 96 11.18 25.74 2.10
CA LEU A 96 10.42 24.78 1.29
C LEU A 96 9.45 25.51 0.33
N ARG A 97 9.60 25.26 -0.97
CA ARG A 97 8.71 25.75 -2.03
C ARG A 97 8.35 24.61 -2.98
N ALA A 98 7.09 24.19 -2.94
CA ALA A 98 6.55 23.14 -3.80
C ALA A 98 5.24 23.59 -4.46
N TYR A 99 5.02 23.21 -5.72
CA TYR A 99 3.87 23.58 -6.54
C TYR A 99 3.21 22.33 -7.11
N VAL A 100 1.89 22.22 -7.01
CA VAL A 100 1.12 21.14 -7.65
C VAL A 100 0.67 21.61 -9.03
N HIS A 101 0.93 20.81 -10.06
CA HIS A 101 0.47 21.10 -11.41
C HIS A 101 -1.06 21.01 -11.50
N SER A 102 -1.70 21.87 -12.31
CA SER A 102 -3.17 21.92 -12.43
C SER A 102 -3.78 20.70 -13.14
N GLN A 103 -2.96 19.92 -13.83
CA GLN A 103 -3.34 18.68 -14.52
C GLN A 103 -2.57 17.49 -13.96
N GLY A 104 -3.19 16.31 -14.00
CA GLY A 104 -2.62 15.02 -13.62
C GLY A 104 -3.14 13.89 -14.52
N ILE A 105 -2.83 12.64 -14.18
CA ILE A 105 -3.28 11.46 -14.93
C ILE A 105 -4.10 10.55 -14.02
N VAL A 106 -5.24 10.06 -14.51
CA VAL A 106 -6.04 9.03 -13.87
C VAL A 106 -5.77 7.69 -14.53
N TYR A 107 -5.36 6.69 -13.74
CA TYR A 107 -5.16 5.32 -14.19
C TYR A 107 -6.25 4.43 -13.61
N HIS A 108 -7.05 3.81 -14.48
CA HIS A 108 -7.92 2.71 -14.09
C HIS A 108 -7.07 1.51 -13.67
N ARG A 109 -7.41 0.89 -12.53
CA ARG A 109 -6.73 -0.32 -12.06
C ARG A 109 -7.54 -1.52 -12.53
N TYR A 110 -7.07 -2.18 -13.58
CA TYR A 110 -7.65 -3.43 -14.07
C TYR A 110 -7.00 -4.61 -13.34
N ASN A 111 -7.80 -5.57 -12.88
CA ASN A 111 -7.40 -6.72 -12.06
C ASN A 111 -6.81 -6.39 -10.67
N GLU A 112 -7.69 -6.26 -9.67
CA GLU A 112 -7.30 -6.22 -8.25
C GLU A 112 -6.57 -7.50 -7.80
N SER A 113 -6.82 -8.62 -8.48
CA SER A 113 -6.50 -9.95 -7.98
C SER A 113 -5.08 -10.43 -8.21
N LYS A 114 -4.30 -9.91 -9.18
CA LYS A 114 -3.02 -10.58 -9.51
C LYS A 114 -1.80 -9.75 -9.81
N ASN A 115 -1.84 -8.46 -10.13
CA ASN A 115 -0.61 -7.67 -10.29
C ASN A 115 -0.99 -6.20 -10.37
N PHE A 116 -0.59 -5.38 -9.40
CA PHE A 116 -0.61 -3.92 -9.52
C PHE A 116 0.42 -3.45 -10.57
N LYS A 117 0.23 -3.83 -11.83
CA LYS A 117 0.94 -3.27 -12.97
C LYS A 117 0.23 -1.97 -13.34
N LYS A 118 0.95 -0.86 -13.21
CA LYS A 118 0.52 0.45 -13.70
C LYS A 118 0.88 0.61 -15.17
#